data_AF-A0A0J8B3K0-F1
#
_entry.id   AF-A0A0J8B3K0-F1
#
_cell.length_a   1.000
_cell.length_b   1.000
_cell.length_c   1.000
_cell.angle_alpha   90.00
_cell.angle_beta   90.00
_cell.angle_gamma   90.00
#
_symmetry.space_group_name_H-M   'P 1'
#
loop_
_entity.id
_entity.type
_entity.pdbx_description
1 polymer ?
#
loop_
_entity_poly.entity_id
_entity_poly.type
_entity_poly.pdbx_seq_one_letter_code
_entity_poly.pdbx_strand_id
1 'polypeptide(L)'
;DKDVRPTGLLCLEGCFVEPVDHGDRNPPMKYGIEVSMPTSEHTVSRFFYAKDEQSQNDWCIAFRHAARQFVLEDYYDIGAQLGTGKFSSVCGCTHKVTGKKYAVKIIDKTGTYSSTISIIAFT
;
A
#
# COMPACT_ATOMS: atom_id res chain seq x y z
N ASP A 1 -23.99 -24.78 -15.36
CA ASP A 1 -22.75 -25.28 -14.77
C ASP A 1 -21.65 -24.28 -15.07
N LYS A 2 -21.21 -23.49 -14.07
CA LYS A 2 -20.11 -22.53 -14.29
C LYS A 2 -18.83 -23.27 -13.97
N ASP A 3 -17.95 -23.40 -14.96
CA ASP A 3 -16.62 -23.94 -14.80
C ASP A 3 -15.88 -23.16 -13.69
N VAL A 4 -15.62 -23.83 -12.57
CA VAL A 4 -15.03 -23.26 -11.34
C VAL A 4 -13.50 -23.23 -11.38
N ARG A 5 -12.89 -23.62 -12.50
CA ARG A 5 -11.44 -23.62 -12.63
C ARG A 5 -10.90 -22.18 -12.59
N PRO A 6 -9.88 -21.89 -11.75
CA PRO A 6 -9.24 -20.58 -11.75
C PRO A 6 -8.71 -20.24 -13.15
N THR A 7 -9.08 -19.08 -13.67
CA THR A 7 -8.64 -18.60 -14.99
C THR A 7 -7.33 -17.83 -14.94
N GLY A 8 -6.79 -17.58 -13.74
CA GLY A 8 -5.51 -16.89 -13.56
C GLY A 8 -5.05 -16.89 -12.11
N LEU A 9 -3.79 -16.51 -11.92
CA LEU A 9 -3.14 -16.32 -10.63
C LEU A 9 -2.46 -14.94 -10.62
N LEU A 10 -2.61 -14.22 -9.51
CA LEU A 10 -1.88 -12.98 -9.26
C LEU A 10 -1.12 -13.13 -7.93
N CYS A 11 0.22 -13.02 -7.98
CA CYS A 11 1.00 -12.93 -6.76
C CYS A 11 0.84 -11.52 -6.19
N LEU A 12 0.40 -11.43 -4.93
CA LEU A 12 0.16 -10.14 -4.27
C LEU A 12 1.36 -9.66 -3.45
N GLU A 13 2.27 -10.54 -3.06
CA GLU A 13 3.42 -10.16 -2.23
C GLU A 13 4.25 -9.06 -2.91
N GLY A 14 4.45 -7.94 -2.21
CA GLY A 14 5.19 -6.78 -2.72
C GLY A 14 4.41 -5.88 -3.69
N CYS A 15 3.12 -6.16 -3.94
CA CYS A 15 2.25 -5.23 -4.67
C CYS A 15 1.80 -4.07 -3.78
N PHE A 16 1.45 -2.95 -4.41
CA PHE A 16 0.79 -1.81 -3.79
C PHE A 16 -0.68 -1.79 -4.16
N VAL A 17 -1.54 -1.52 -3.18
CA VAL A 17 -2.99 -1.54 -3.36
C VAL A 17 -3.60 -0.21 -2.97
N GLU A 18 -4.24 0.45 -3.93
CA GLU A 18 -4.86 1.76 -3.75
C GLU A 18 -6.30 1.79 -4.31
N PRO A 19 -7.24 2.45 -3.63
CA PRO A 19 -8.55 2.73 -4.21
C PRO A 19 -8.40 3.74 -5.35
N VAL A 20 -9.13 3.52 -6.45
CA VAL A 20 -9.16 4.42 -7.59
C VAL A 20 -10.60 4.72 -8.00
N ASP A 21 -10.85 5.94 -8.46
CA ASP A 21 -12.14 6.35 -9.02
C ASP A 21 -11.96 6.62 -10.52
N HIS A 22 -12.67 5.85 -11.34
CA HIS A 22 -12.73 6.03 -12.79
C HIS A 22 -14.15 6.44 -13.22
N GLY A 23 -14.78 7.31 -12.43
CA GLY A 23 -16.11 7.87 -12.70
C GLY A 23 -16.19 8.71 -13.98
N ASP A 24 -15.07 9.10 -14.56
CA ASP A 24 -14.94 9.81 -15.83
C ASP A 24 -15.04 8.87 -17.07
N ARG A 25 -14.93 7.55 -16.89
CA ARG A 25 -15.07 6.57 -17.98
C ARG A 25 -16.51 6.42 -18.46
N ASN A 26 -16.68 5.83 -19.65
CA ASN A 26 -17.98 5.46 -20.19
C ASN A 26 -18.05 3.93 -20.47
N PRO A 27 -18.81 3.15 -19.69
CA PRO A 27 -19.61 3.56 -18.53
C PRO A 27 -18.74 3.98 -17.34
N PRO A 28 -19.27 4.81 -16.41
CA PRO A 28 -18.54 5.23 -15.22
C PRO A 28 -18.20 4.03 -14.35
N MET A 29 -16.92 3.86 -14.04
CA MET A 29 -16.42 2.74 -13.24
C MET A 29 -15.98 3.24 -11.87
N LYS A 30 -16.92 3.25 -10.93
CA LYS A 30 -16.65 3.62 -9.53
C LYS A 30 -16.09 2.44 -8.74
N TYR A 31 -15.56 2.73 -7.56
CA TYR A 31 -15.12 1.73 -6.58
C TYR A 31 -13.99 0.82 -7.11
N GLY A 32 -13.05 1.41 -7.85
CA GLY A 32 -11.92 0.70 -8.43
C GLY A 32 -10.84 0.40 -7.40
N ILE A 33 -10.10 -0.68 -7.63
CA ILE A 33 -8.98 -1.12 -6.80
C ILE A 33 -7.82 -1.35 -7.75
N GLU A 34 -6.78 -0.54 -7.62
CA GLU A 34 -5.53 -0.72 -8.36
C GLU A 34 -4.58 -1.60 -7.54
N VAL A 35 -4.06 -2.65 -8.18
CA VAL A 35 -2.99 -3.49 -7.66
C VAL A 35 -1.77 -3.27 -8.56
N SER A 36 -0.78 -2.55 -8.04
CA SER A 36 0.43 -2.13 -8.74
C SER A 36 1.61 -3.00 -8.35
N MET A 37 2.21 -3.68 -9.33
CA MET A 37 3.40 -4.50 -9.14
C MET A 37 4.63 -3.75 -9.68
N PRO A 38 5.54 -3.29 -8.80
CA PRO A 38 6.80 -2.72 -9.25
C PRO A 38 7.69 -3.84 -9.80
N THR A 39 8.11 -3.73 -11.05
CA THR A 39 9.18 -4.56 -11.63
C THR A 39 10.45 -3.73 -11.75
N SER A 40 11.56 -4.35 -12.17
CA SER A 40 12.85 -3.65 -12.32
C SER A 40 12.83 -2.48 -13.31
N GLU A 41 11.90 -2.49 -14.28
CA GLU A 41 11.86 -1.50 -15.37
C GLU A 41 10.52 -0.75 -15.43
N HIS A 42 9.41 -1.38 -15.04
CA HIS A 42 8.07 -0.79 -15.17
C HIS A 42 7.17 -1.14 -13.99
N THR A 43 6.09 -0.37 -13.78
CA THR A 43 5.01 -0.75 -12.87
C THR A 43 3.88 -1.38 -13.68
N VAL A 44 3.48 -2.59 -13.31
CA VAL A 44 2.35 -3.28 -13.93
C VAL A 44 1.15 -3.16 -13.03
N SER A 45 0.12 -2.42 -13.47
CA SER A 45 -1.13 -2.25 -12.73
C SER A 45 -2.22 -3.20 -13.20
N ARG A 46 -3.03 -3.67 -12.26
CA ARG A 46 -4.29 -4.41 -12.48
C ARG A 46 -5.42 -3.69 -11.78
N PHE A 47 -6.55 -3.54 -12.46
CA PHE A 47 -7.72 -2.85 -11.92
C PHE A 47 -8.85 -3.85 -11.69
N PHE A 48 -9.37 -3.86 -10.48
CA PHE A 48 -10.59 -4.55 -10.09
C PHE A 48 -11.64 -3.52 -9.71
N TYR A 49 -12.92 -3.88 -9.74
CA TYR A 49 -14.01 -2.96 -9.39
C TYR A 49 -15.00 -3.65 -8.48
N ALA A 50 -15.29 -3.02 -7.36
CA ALA A 50 -16.28 -3.49 -6.41
C ALA A 50 -17.67 -2.95 -6.79
N LYS A 51 -18.71 -3.53 -6.17
CA LYS A 51 -20.10 -3.10 -6.35
C LYS A 51 -20.44 -1.80 -5.61
N ASP A 52 -19.76 -1.55 -4.49
CA ASP A 52 -20.00 -0.45 -3.57
C ASP A 52 -18.72 -0.09 -2.81
N GLU A 53 -18.73 1.07 -2.14
CA GLU A 53 -17.61 1.62 -1.38
C GLU A 53 -17.18 0.71 -0.22
N GLN A 54 -18.14 0.11 0.48
CA GLN A 54 -17.83 -0.81 1.59
C GLN A 54 -17.04 -2.02 1.08
N SER A 55 -17.50 -2.64 0.00
CA SER A 55 -16.82 -3.77 -0.61
C SER A 55 -15.45 -3.39 -1.16
N GLN A 56 -15.30 -2.18 -1.71
CA GLN A 56 -14.00 -1.67 -2.15
C GLN A 56 -13.02 -1.58 -0.97
N ASN A 57 -13.47 -1.01 0.15
CA ASN A 57 -12.65 -0.90 1.36
C ASN A 57 -12.26 -2.28 1.92
N ASP A 58 -13.23 -3.20 2.01
CA ASP A 58 -12.98 -4.57 2.50
C ASP A 58 -11.96 -5.30 1.62
N TRP A 59 -12.08 -5.18 0.29
CA TRP A 59 -11.12 -5.77 -0.65
C TRP A 59 -9.75 -5.09 -0.60
N CYS A 60 -9.69 -3.77 -0.47
CA CYS A 60 -8.42 -3.05 -0.28
C CYS A 60 -7.69 -3.54 0.99
N ILE A 61 -8.41 -3.71 2.10
CA ILE A 61 -7.84 -4.25 3.35
C ILE A 61 -7.32 -5.67 3.12
N ALA A 62 -8.13 -6.55 2.52
CA ALA A 62 -7.75 -7.93 2.27
C ALA A 62 -6.52 -8.05 1.36
N PHE A 63 -6.48 -7.26 0.27
CA PHE A 63 -5.35 -7.25 -0.65
C PHE A 63 -4.09 -6.65 -0.04
N ARG A 64 -4.18 -5.56 0.73
CA ARG A 64 -3.02 -5.00 1.45
C ARG A 64 -2.43 -5.99 2.44
N HIS A 65 -3.28 -6.69 3.19
CA HIS A 65 -2.86 -7.75 4.10
C HIS A 65 -2.15 -8.89 3.34
N ALA A 66 -2.75 -9.38 2.26
CA ALA A 66 -2.13 -10.42 1.42
C ALA A 66 -0.83 -9.95 0.73
N ALA A 67 -0.72 -8.66 0.40
CA ALA A 67 0.46 -8.07 -0.20
C ALA A 67 1.59 -7.79 0.80
N ARG A 68 1.34 -7.99 2.11
CA ARG A 68 2.22 -7.58 3.22
C ARG A 68 2.50 -6.08 3.21
N GLN A 69 1.54 -5.30 2.73
CA GLN A 69 1.57 -3.85 2.79
C GLN A 69 1.08 -3.43 4.18
N PHE A 70 2.02 -2.97 5.01
CA PHE A 70 1.71 -2.45 6.33
C PHE A 70 1.66 -0.92 6.29
N VAL A 71 0.59 -0.35 6.83
CA VAL A 71 0.54 1.09 7.13
C VAL A 71 1.28 1.30 8.45
N LEU A 72 2.34 2.10 8.44
CA LEU A 72 3.21 2.27 9.60
C LEU A 72 2.44 2.74 10.84
N GLU A 73 1.53 3.69 10.60
CA GLU A 73 0.69 4.36 11.58
C GLU A 73 -0.30 3.41 12.25
N ASP A 74 -0.58 2.22 11.68
CA ASP A 74 -1.42 1.22 12.34
C ASP A 74 -0.68 0.57 13.51
N TYR A 75 0.64 0.40 13.40
CA TYR A 75 1.46 -0.35 14.36
C TYR A 75 2.32 0.54 15.26
N TYR A 76 2.62 1.76 14.82
CA TYR A 76 3.54 2.67 15.52
C TYR A 76 2.95 4.07 15.67
N ASP A 77 3.20 4.68 16.82
CA ASP A 77 3.03 6.11 17.02
C ASP A 77 4.29 6.84 16.56
N ILE A 78 4.19 7.61 15.47
CA ILE A 78 5.30 8.41 14.94
C ILE A 78 5.43 9.68 15.77
N GLY A 79 6.61 9.89 16.34
CA GLY A 79 6.95 11.05 17.16
C GLY A 79 7.81 12.08 16.41
N ALA A 80 8.57 12.86 17.18
CA ALA A 80 9.38 13.95 16.66
C ALA A 80 10.45 13.49 15.67
N GLN A 81 10.76 14.37 14.72
CA GLN A 81 11.86 14.20 13.79
C GLN A 81 13.20 14.24 14.54
N LEU A 82 14.01 13.21 14.34
CA LEU A 82 15.36 13.05 14.90
C LEU A 82 16.44 13.50 13.91
N GLY A 83 16.16 13.47 12.62
CA GLY A 83 17.12 13.85 11.58
C GLY A 83 16.50 14.04 10.21
N THR A 84 17.28 14.63 9.31
CA THR A 84 16.91 14.86 7.91
C THR A 84 18.08 14.54 7.00
N GLY A 85 17.80 13.87 5.91
CA GLY A 85 18.71 13.66 4.79
C GLY A 85 18.09 14.19 3.50
N LYS A 86 18.88 14.19 2.42
CA LYS A 86 18.49 14.74 1.12
C LYS A 86 17.18 14.18 0.55
N PHE A 87 16.86 12.92 0.87
CA PHE A 87 15.70 12.19 0.33
C PHE A 87 14.86 11.52 1.43
N SER A 88 15.08 11.88 2.69
CA SER A 88 14.44 11.17 3.80
C SER A 88 14.42 11.98 5.08
N SER A 89 13.42 11.79 5.92
CA SER A 89 13.45 12.18 7.33
C SER A 89 13.66 10.95 8.22
N VAL A 90 14.21 11.15 9.41
CA VAL A 90 14.28 10.12 10.45
C VAL A 90 13.45 10.62 11.62
N CYS A 91 12.49 9.83 12.06
CA CYS A 91 11.61 10.15 13.19
C CYS A 91 11.77 9.11 14.29
N GLY A 92 11.52 9.49 15.54
CA GLY A 92 11.33 8.53 16.62
C GLY A 92 9.94 7.89 16.46
N CYS A 93 9.79 6.61 16.77
CA CYS A 93 8.47 5.97 16.83
C CYS A 93 8.37 4.98 17.99
N THR A 94 7.14 4.73 18.43
CA THR A 94 6.85 3.78 19.52
C THR A 94 5.90 2.71 19.01
N HIS A 95 6.25 1.43 19.13
CA HIS A 95 5.35 0.35 18.75
C HIS A 95 4.17 0.28 19.72
N LYS A 96 2.95 0.41 19.21
CA LYS A 96 1.73 0.59 20.03
C LYS A 96 1.49 -0.56 21.01
N VAL A 97 1.79 -1.80 20.60
CA VAL A 97 1.53 -2.99 21.43
C VAL A 97 2.62 -3.24 22.45
N THR A 98 3.89 -3.05 22.08
CA THR A 98 5.03 -3.43 22.94
C THR A 98 5.64 -2.27 23.71
N GLY A 99 5.29 -1.02 23.36
CA GLY A 99 5.89 0.19 23.91
C GLY A 99 7.36 0.39 23.56
N LYS A 100 7.97 -0.49 22.74
CA LYS A 100 9.37 -0.36 22.33
C LYS A 100 9.55 0.84 21.41
N LYS A 101 10.62 1.59 21.64
CA LYS A 101 10.98 2.78 20.87
C LYS A 101 11.99 2.43 19.79
N TYR A 102 11.83 3.06 18.63
CA TYR A 102 12.68 2.87 17.45
C TYR A 102 12.94 4.21 16.77
N ALA A 103 13.93 4.24 15.89
CA ALA A 103 14.06 5.26 14.86
C ALA A 103 13.52 4.69 13.54
N VAL A 104 12.64 5.44 12.87
CA VAL A 104 12.12 5.12 11.55
C VAL A 104 12.66 6.12 10.53
N LYS A 105 13.24 5.62 9.45
CA LYS A 105 13.63 6.43 8.30
C LYS A 105 12.49 6.45 7.28
N ILE A 106 11.91 7.62 7.05
CA ILE A 106 10.84 7.86 6.09
C ILE A 106 11.50 8.38 4.81
N ILE A 107 11.40 7.62 3.73
CA ILE A 107 11.95 8.01 2.42
C ILE A 107 10.82 8.60 1.59
N ASP A 108 10.98 9.85 1.19
CA ASP A 108 10.04 10.48 0.29
C ASP A 108 10.32 10.01 -1.14
N LYS A 109 9.35 9.30 -1.73
CA LYS A 109 9.44 8.79 -3.10
C LYS A 109 8.72 9.67 -4.11
N THR A 110 8.29 10.88 -3.72
CA THR A 110 7.71 11.86 -4.65
C THR A 110 8.68 12.10 -5.82
N GLY A 111 8.34 11.54 -6.99
CA GLY A 111 9.20 11.47 -8.17
C GLY A 111 9.25 10.08 -8.84
N THR A 112 8.87 9.04 -8.10
CA THR A 112 8.59 7.69 -8.60
C THR A 112 7.14 7.34 -8.23
N TYR A 113 6.40 6.65 -9.10
CA TYR A 113 4.94 6.41 -9.07
C TYR A 113 4.36 5.67 -7.84
N SER A 114 4.96 5.77 -6.66
CA SER A 114 4.59 5.01 -5.49
C SER A 114 5.00 5.73 -4.21
N SER A 115 4.02 6.18 -3.43
CA SER A 115 4.18 6.75 -2.08
C SER A 115 4.54 5.67 -1.04
N THR A 116 5.50 4.81 -1.38
CA THR A 116 5.89 3.70 -0.51
C THR A 116 6.95 4.15 0.49
N ILE A 117 6.52 4.30 1.74
CA ILE A 117 7.40 4.49 2.88
C ILE A 117 8.14 3.17 3.13
N SER A 118 9.45 3.15 2.88
CA SER A 118 10.30 2.01 3.20
C SER A 118 10.91 2.21 4.59
N ILE A 119 10.55 1.33 5.53
CA ILE A 119 11.03 1.37 6.93
C ILE A 119 12.31 0.54 7.04
N ILE A 120 13.38 1.15 7.52
CA ILE A 120 14.54 0.43 8.08
C ILE A 120 14.54 0.73 9.58
N ALA A 121 14.16 -0.26 10.39
CA ALA A 121 14.28 -0.17 11.84
C ALA A 121 15.73 -0.49 12.22
N PHE A 122 16.45 0.47 12.80
CA PHE A 122 17.74 0.24 13.42
C PHE A 122 17.52 -0.09 14.90
N THR A 123 18.05 -1.22 15.36
CA THR A 123 18.15 -1.61 16.77
C THR A 123 19.49 -1.20 17.34
#